data_AF-A0A0A9Y3D1-F1
#
_entry.id   AF-A0A0A9Y3D1-F1
#
_cell.length_a   1.000
_cell.length_b   1.000
_cell.length_c   1.000
_cell.angle_alpha   90.00
_cell.angle_beta   90.00
_cell.angle_gamma   90.00
#
_symmetry.space_group_name_H-M   'P 1'
#
loop_
_entity.id
_entity.type
_entity.pdbx_description
1 polymer ?
#
loop_
_entity_poly.entity_id
_entity_poly.type
_entity_poly.pdbx_seq_one_letter_code
_entity_poly.pdbx_strand_id
1 'polypeptide(L)'
;LSIFTIDKSSIKLQLSLAEIVCISSSSDPGSPKISVHTRETAKNNATPLRLQFVCDNDHDEWMAYLSYVHAAIADLEGPPGETSIWAITNLGNVFVFDCASLKKQQCSGGIFSKHLQCNNSSAHDPWTHQLNNGFPPDSCLTVSGFIPKTVTRFSINLDLNNEKNVAVHINPRFDDNCIVRNWKENDEWGTEEK
;
A
#
# COMPACT_ATOMS: atom_id res chain seq x y z
N LEU A 1 -2.24 13.36 1.76
CA LEU A 1 -1.66 14.49 2.51
C LEU A 1 -1.03 15.46 1.53
N SER A 2 -1.53 16.68 1.47
CA SER A 2 -0.94 17.75 0.65
C SER A 2 -0.33 18.79 1.57
N ILE A 3 0.97 19.04 1.39
CA ILE A 3 1.73 20.03 2.15
C ILE A 3 1.95 21.23 1.23
N PHE A 4 1.52 22.40 1.68
CA PHE A 4 1.66 23.63 0.94
C PHE A 4 2.90 24.41 1.38
N THR A 5 3.37 25.31 0.53
CA THR A 5 4.31 26.37 0.94
C THR A 5 3.69 27.26 2.02
N ILE A 6 4.52 28.00 2.78
CA ILE A 6 4.06 28.83 3.90
C ILE A 6 3.04 29.89 3.44
N ASP A 7 3.23 30.41 2.23
CA ASP A 7 2.33 31.37 1.56
C ASP A 7 1.08 30.71 0.94
N LYS A 8 0.95 29.39 1.03
CA LYS A 8 -0.12 28.55 0.45
C LYS A 8 -0.25 28.68 -1.07
N SER A 9 0.74 29.24 -1.76
CA SER A 9 0.68 29.50 -3.21
C SER A 9 0.91 28.24 -4.05
N SER A 10 1.63 27.25 -3.51
CA SER A 10 1.98 26.02 -4.23
C SER A 10 2.02 24.80 -3.32
N ILE A 11 1.88 23.62 -3.93
CA ILE A 11 2.03 22.33 -3.23
C ILE A 11 3.52 22.01 -3.19
N LYS A 12 4.06 21.87 -1.98
CA LYS A 12 5.45 21.49 -1.73
C LYS A 12 5.63 19.97 -1.76
N LEU A 13 4.64 19.22 -1.27
CA LEU A 13 4.65 17.76 -1.27
C LEU A 13 3.22 17.23 -1.34
N GLN A 14 3.03 16.19 -2.14
CA GLN A 14 1.79 15.42 -2.16
C GLN A 14 2.12 13.95 -1.89
N LEU A 15 1.50 13.40 -0.85
CA LEU A 15 1.69 12.03 -0.40
C LEU A 15 0.36 11.30 -0.36
N SER A 16 0.29 10.10 -0.93
CA SER A 16 -0.86 9.21 -0.76
C SER A 16 -0.86 8.62 0.66
N LEU A 17 -1.97 8.74 1.38
CA LEU A 17 -2.08 8.17 2.73
C LEU A 17 -2.03 6.64 2.73
N ALA A 18 -2.36 5.99 1.61
CA ALA A 18 -2.27 4.55 1.44
C ALA A 18 -0.82 4.03 1.30
N GLU A 19 0.16 4.92 1.10
CA GLU A 19 1.58 4.56 1.01
C GLU A 19 2.30 4.65 2.36
N ILE A 20 1.65 5.23 3.37
CA ILE A 20 2.18 5.32 4.73
C ILE A 20 2.25 3.90 5.30
N VAL A 21 3.41 3.55 5.86
CA VAL A 21 3.64 2.25 6.51
C VAL A 21 3.91 2.39 8.01
N CYS A 22 4.33 3.57 8.45
CA CYS A 22 4.58 3.86 9.86
C CYS A 22 4.48 5.36 10.12
N ILE A 23 3.86 5.71 11.24
CA ILE A 23 3.82 7.07 11.79
C ILE A 23 4.43 6.98 13.18
N SER A 24 5.48 7.74 13.45
CA SER A 24 6.19 7.69 14.73
C SER A 24 6.51 9.09 15.24
N SER A 25 6.47 9.25 16.57
CA SER A 25 7.03 10.45 17.18
C SER A 25 8.55 10.40 17.08
N SER A 26 9.12 11.49 16.60
CA SER A 26 10.56 11.70 16.45
C SER A 26 10.98 13.04 17.07
N SER A 27 10.34 13.40 18.19
CA SER A 27 10.51 14.67 18.88
C SER A 27 11.85 14.74 19.62
N ASP A 28 12.44 15.94 19.63
CA ASP A 28 13.52 16.30 20.54
C ASP A 28 12.94 17.20 21.66
N PRO A 29 13.61 17.38 22.82
CA PRO A 29 13.13 18.28 23.86
C PRO A 29 12.82 19.69 23.31
N GLY A 30 11.56 20.14 23.43
CA GLY A 30 11.10 21.43 22.91
C GLY A 30 10.93 21.50 21.39
N SER A 31 10.97 20.38 20.68
CA SER A 31 10.85 20.30 19.22
C SER A 31 9.97 19.13 18.81
N PRO A 32 8.64 19.27 18.93
CA PRO A 32 7.70 18.21 18.62
C PRO A 32 7.69 17.90 17.12
N LYS A 33 7.93 16.62 16.77
CA LYS A 33 8.06 16.17 15.38
C LYS A 33 7.43 14.80 15.18
N ILE A 34 6.76 14.65 14.04
CA ILE A 34 6.25 13.37 13.55
C ILE A 34 7.09 12.95 12.35
N SER A 35 7.54 11.70 12.34
CA SER A 35 8.12 11.04 11.18
C SER A 35 7.07 10.17 10.50
N VAL A 36 6.84 10.41 9.22
CA VAL A 36 5.94 9.63 8.36
C VAL A 36 6.80 8.83 7.39
N HIS A 37 6.77 7.52 7.55
CA HIS A 37 7.46 6.58 6.67
C HIS A 37 6.49 6.08 5.60
N THR A 38 6.91 6.21 4.35
CA THR A 38 6.26 5.59 3.19
C THR A 38 6.93 4.26 2.85
N ARG A 39 6.27 3.43 2.05
CA ARG A 39 6.86 2.18 1.54
C ARG A 39 8.22 2.42 0.87
N GLU A 40 8.35 3.47 0.07
CA GLU A 40 9.60 3.82 -0.60
C GLU A 40 10.69 4.16 0.42
N THR A 41 10.37 5.03 1.39
CA THR A 41 11.35 5.42 2.42
C THR A 41 11.78 4.25 3.29
N ALA A 42 10.87 3.32 3.61
CA ALA A 42 11.18 2.12 4.37
C ALA A 42 12.02 1.12 3.57
N LYS A 43 11.67 0.88 2.29
CA LYS A 43 12.40 -0.06 1.42
C LYS A 43 13.83 0.39 1.14
N ASN A 44 14.00 1.69 0.90
CA ASN A 44 15.29 2.27 0.52
C ASN A 44 16.10 2.81 1.71
N ASN A 45 15.60 2.62 2.95
CA ASN A 45 16.15 3.22 4.16
C ASN A 45 16.40 4.75 4.01
N ALA A 46 15.50 5.42 3.29
CA ALA A 46 15.60 6.85 3.00
C ALA A 46 15.00 7.68 4.15
N THR A 47 15.37 8.95 4.19
CA THR A 47 14.87 9.88 5.20
C THR A 47 13.35 10.00 5.11
N PRO A 48 12.60 9.75 6.19
CA PRO A 48 11.15 9.90 6.21
C PRO A 48 10.73 11.37 6.10
N LEU A 49 9.47 11.59 5.74
CA LEU A 49 8.87 12.92 5.83
C LEU A 49 8.79 13.32 7.31
N ARG A 50 9.40 14.45 7.68
CA ARG A 50 9.33 15.00 9.03
C ARG A 50 8.42 16.22 9.06
N LEU A 51 7.40 16.14 9.90
CA LEU A 51 6.47 17.25 10.18
C LEU A 51 6.84 17.81 11.55
N GLN A 52 7.20 19.09 11.61
CA GLN A 52 7.50 19.78 12.85
C GLN A 52 6.31 20.63 13.27
N PHE A 53 5.96 20.56 14.55
CA PHE A 53 4.82 21.24 15.15
C PHE A 53 5.28 22.39 16.05
N VAL A 54 4.37 23.33 16.30
CA VAL A 54 4.64 24.49 17.16
C VAL A 54 4.58 24.09 18.63
N CYS A 55 3.66 23.19 18.98
CA CYS A 55 3.47 22.71 20.35
C CYS A 55 3.14 21.21 20.39
N ASP A 56 3.26 20.62 21.58
CA ASP A 56 2.98 19.21 21.81
C ASP A 56 1.49 18.88 21.58
N ASN A 57 0.59 19.82 21.85
CA ASN A 57 -0.85 19.63 21.60
C ASN A 57 -1.14 19.39 20.10
N ASP A 58 -0.58 20.23 19.22
CA ASP A 58 -0.72 20.03 17.77
C ASP A 58 -0.09 18.70 17.34
N HIS A 59 1.07 18.35 17.89
CA HIS A 59 1.71 17.07 17.60
C HIS A 59 0.81 15.89 17.97
N ASP A 60 0.23 15.88 19.16
CA ASP A 60 -0.60 14.78 19.64
C ASP A 60 -1.91 14.67 18.85
N GLU A 61 -2.55 15.80 18.54
CA GLU A 61 -3.73 15.85 17.67
C GLU A 61 -3.43 15.29 16.28
N TRP A 62 -2.32 15.71 15.65
CA TRP A 62 -1.93 15.24 14.32
C TRP A 62 -1.46 13.78 14.34
N MET A 63 -0.77 13.33 15.38
CA MET A 63 -0.42 11.91 15.57
C MET A 63 -1.67 11.05 15.64
N ALA A 64 -2.66 11.46 16.45
CA ALA A 64 -3.91 10.74 16.59
C ALA A 64 -4.70 10.73 15.27
N TYR A 65 -4.81 11.88 14.60
CA TYR A 65 -5.53 12.00 13.33
C TYR A 65 -4.89 11.15 12.23
N LEU A 66 -3.58 11.25 12.02
CA LEU A 66 -2.89 10.47 11.00
C LEU A 66 -2.97 8.96 11.28
N SER A 67 -2.85 8.56 12.55
CA SER A 67 -2.99 7.15 12.95
C SER A 67 -4.41 6.65 12.71
N TYR A 68 -5.43 7.46 13.03
CA TYR A 68 -6.83 7.13 12.79
C TYR A 68 -7.12 6.97 11.29
N VAL A 69 -6.71 7.93 10.46
CA VAL A 69 -6.96 7.86 9.01
C VAL A 69 -6.21 6.67 8.40
N HIS A 70 -4.98 6.41 8.82
CA HIS A 70 -4.22 5.25 8.37
C HIS A 70 -4.91 3.93 8.77
N ALA A 71 -5.41 3.83 10.00
CA ALA A 71 -6.19 2.68 10.45
C ALA A 71 -7.47 2.50 9.63
N ALA A 72 -8.22 3.59 9.39
CA ALA A 72 -9.44 3.55 8.58
C ALA A 72 -9.18 3.14 7.12
N ILE A 73 -8.08 3.62 6.50
CA ILE A 73 -7.67 3.18 5.16
C ILE A 73 -7.31 1.68 5.15
N ALA A 74 -6.73 1.20 6.24
CA ALA A 74 -6.44 -0.21 6.45
C ALA A 74 -7.66 -1.01 6.96
N ASP A 75 -8.86 -0.41 7.05
CA ASP A 75 -10.10 -1.02 7.54
C ASP A 75 -10.01 -1.55 9.00
N LEU A 76 -9.06 -1.01 9.78
CA LEU A 76 -8.78 -1.40 11.17
C LEU A 76 -9.66 -0.57 12.11
N GLU A 77 -10.57 -1.23 12.83
CA GLU A 77 -11.44 -0.59 13.83
C GLU A 77 -11.29 -1.22 15.21
N GLY A 78 -11.25 -0.38 16.25
CA GLY A 78 -11.28 -0.80 17.64
C GLY A 78 -9.92 -1.12 18.28
N PRO A 79 -9.91 -1.63 19.52
CA PRO A 79 -8.69 -2.03 20.19
C PRO A 79 -8.06 -3.26 19.50
N PRO A 80 -6.74 -3.48 19.65
CA PRO A 80 -6.10 -4.68 19.15
C PRO A 80 -6.75 -5.95 19.68
N GLY A 81 -6.96 -6.95 18.82
CA GLY A 81 -7.50 -8.25 19.21
C GLY A 81 -6.60 -8.99 20.21
N GLU A 82 -7.17 -9.96 20.94
CA GLU A 82 -6.47 -10.73 21.98
C GLU A 82 -5.24 -11.50 21.46
N THR A 83 -5.22 -11.82 20.16
CA THR A 83 -4.09 -12.50 19.49
C THR A 83 -3.11 -11.54 18.83
N SER A 84 -3.20 -10.24 19.12
CA SER A 84 -2.30 -9.24 18.54
C SER A 84 -0.88 -9.45 19.06
N ILE A 85 0.07 -9.41 18.14
CA ILE A 85 1.49 -9.39 18.47
C ILE A 85 1.87 -7.93 18.66
N TRP A 86 2.51 -7.60 19.77
CA TRP A 86 3.03 -6.27 20.02
C TRP A 86 4.55 -6.34 20.25
N ALA A 87 5.24 -5.31 19.79
CA ALA A 87 6.67 -5.14 20.00
C ALA A 87 6.94 -3.71 20.47
N ILE A 88 7.89 -3.55 21.38
CA ILE A 88 8.28 -2.24 21.91
C ILE A 88 9.75 -2.00 21.59
N THR A 89 10.07 -0.83 21.03
CA THR A 89 11.46 -0.41 20.82
C THR A 89 12.08 0.06 22.13
N ASN A 90 13.41 0.14 22.19
CA ASN A 90 14.13 0.80 23.28
C ASN A 90 13.77 2.28 23.47
N LEU A 91 13.09 2.90 22.49
CA LEU A 91 12.59 4.27 22.54
C LEU A 91 11.12 4.35 23.01
N GLY A 92 10.49 3.21 23.34
CA GLY A 92 9.11 3.16 23.83
C GLY A 92 8.03 3.19 22.74
N ASN A 93 8.39 3.06 21.45
CA ASN A 93 7.39 2.95 20.39
C ASN A 93 6.71 1.58 20.46
N VAL A 94 5.38 1.56 20.39
CA VAL A 94 4.59 0.33 20.39
C VAL A 94 4.17 0.01 18.96
N PHE A 95 4.64 -1.12 18.44
CA PHE A 95 4.16 -1.72 17.22
C PHE A 95 3.11 -2.76 17.56
N VAL A 96 1.96 -2.72 16.90
CA VAL A 96 0.89 -3.70 17.10
C VAL A 96 0.53 -4.31 15.75
N PHE A 97 0.55 -5.63 15.69
CA PHE A 97 0.12 -6.43 14.56
C PHE A 97 -1.02 -7.34 14.99
N ASP A 98 -2.23 -7.03 14.55
CA ASP A 98 -3.41 -7.85 14.81
C ASP A 98 -3.66 -8.83 13.65
N CYS A 99 -3.22 -10.08 13.84
CA CYS A 99 -3.42 -11.13 12.87
C CYS A 99 -4.91 -11.49 12.67
N ALA A 100 -5.75 -11.34 13.70
CA ALA A 100 -7.16 -11.68 13.62
C ALA A 100 -7.95 -10.61 12.85
N SER A 101 -7.68 -9.33 13.09
CA SER A 101 -8.28 -8.22 12.32
C SER A 101 -7.87 -8.30 10.85
N LEU A 102 -6.59 -8.54 10.58
CA LEU A 102 -6.09 -8.73 9.23
C LEU A 102 -6.77 -9.90 8.50
N LYS A 103 -6.93 -11.05 9.18
CA LYS A 103 -7.68 -12.20 8.64
C LYS A 103 -9.15 -11.87 8.41
N LYS A 104 -9.82 -11.13 9.33
CA LYS A 104 -11.23 -10.75 9.19
C LYS A 104 -11.47 -9.80 8.02
N GLN A 105 -10.68 -8.74 7.89
CA GLN A 105 -10.75 -7.79 6.77
C GLN A 105 -10.57 -8.48 5.42
N GLN A 106 -9.73 -9.50 5.42
CA GLN A 106 -9.44 -10.25 4.23
C GLN A 106 -10.47 -11.34 3.98
N CYS A 107 -11.16 -11.87 4.99
CA CYS A 107 -12.02 -13.03 4.86
C CYS A 107 -13.50 -12.63 4.67
N SER A 108 -14.00 -12.77 3.44
CA SER A 108 -15.43 -12.68 3.14
C SER A 108 -15.96 -14.09 2.87
N GLY A 109 -16.89 -14.57 3.69
CA GLY A 109 -17.51 -15.88 3.50
C GLY A 109 -16.57 -17.10 3.65
N GLY A 110 -15.46 -16.97 4.39
CA GLY A 110 -14.47 -18.03 4.55
C GLY A 110 -13.31 -17.99 3.55
N ILE A 111 -13.34 -17.04 2.61
CA ILE A 111 -12.34 -16.88 1.54
C ILE A 111 -11.64 -15.54 1.70
N PHE A 112 -10.31 -15.53 1.62
CA PHE A 112 -9.55 -14.30 1.51
C PHE A 112 -9.96 -13.60 0.20
N SER A 113 -10.57 -12.41 0.26
CA SER A 113 -11.01 -11.65 -0.90
C SER A 113 -10.39 -10.26 -0.89
N LYS A 114 -9.78 -9.85 -2.00
CA LYS A 114 -9.31 -8.48 -2.20
C LYS A 114 -9.96 -7.91 -3.46
N HIS A 115 -10.63 -6.77 -3.32
CA HIS A 115 -11.12 -5.99 -4.46
C HIS A 115 -10.20 -4.81 -4.70
N LEU A 116 -9.75 -4.64 -5.94
CA LEU A 116 -8.90 -3.54 -6.35
C LEU A 116 -9.57 -2.77 -7.49
N GLN A 117 -9.73 -1.47 -7.29
CA GLN A 117 -10.18 -0.54 -8.32
C GLN A 117 -8.95 0.07 -9.00
N CYS A 118 -8.79 -0.19 -10.30
CA CYS A 118 -7.77 0.45 -11.11
C CYS A 118 -8.19 1.91 -11.34
N ASN A 119 -7.45 2.82 -10.72
CA ASN A 119 -7.62 4.26 -10.91
C ASN A 119 -6.73 4.67 -12.08
N ASN A 120 -7.30 5.34 -13.10
CA ASN A 120 -6.58 5.84 -14.28
C ASN A 120 -5.65 7.04 -13.93
N SER A 121 -4.69 6.83 -13.03
CA SER A 121 -3.64 7.81 -12.75
C SER A 121 -2.51 7.62 -13.76
N SER A 122 -2.60 8.40 -14.86
CA SER A 122 -1.62 8.58 -15.95
C SER A 122 -1.18 7.33 -16.72
N ALA A 123 -1.27 7.40 -18.06
CA ALA A 123 -0.86 6.35 -19.00
C ALA A 123 0.63 5.95 -18.97
N HIS A 124 1.45 6.59 -18.14
CA HIS A 124 2.90 6.42 -18.11
C HIS A 124 3.41 5.50 -17.00
N ASP A 125 2.65 5.27 -15.93
CA ASP A 125 3.11 4.45 -14.81
C ASP A 125 2.22 3.21 -14.60
N PRO A 126 2.81 2.00 -14.53
CA PRO A 126 2.05 0.80 -14.23
C PRO A 126 1.46 0.86 -12.82
N TRP A 127 0.15 0.71 -12.73
CA TRP A 127 -0.55 0.64 -11.46
C TRP A 127 -0.13 -0.63 -10.70
N THR A 128 0.46 -0.43 -9.52
CA THR A 128 1.00 -1.51 -8.68
C THR A 128 0.30 -1.51 -7.33
N HIS A 129 -0.10 -2.70 -6.85
CA HIS A 129 -0.71 -2.87 -5.53
C HIS A 129 -0.08 -4.05 -4.81
N GLN A 130 0.32 -3.85 -3.54
CA GLN A 130 0.87 -4.95 -2.74
C GLN A 130 -0.27 -5.80 -2.20
N LEU A 131 -0.20 -7.10 -2.46
CA LEU A 131 -1.06 -8.08 -1.83
C LEU A 131 -0.47 -8.48 -0.47
N ASN A 132 -1.14 -8.10 0.60
CA ASN A 132 -0.73 -8.45 1.95
C ASN A 132 -1.00 -9.95 2.22
N ASN A 133 -0.27 -10.56 3.15
CA ASN A 133 -0.40 -11.96 3.59
C ASN A 133 -0.08 -13.06 2.57
N GLY A 134 0.58 -12.72 1.46
CA GLY A 134 1.06 -13.72 0.51
C GLY A 134 -0.04 -14.47 -0.25
N PHE A 135 -1.30 -14.03 -0.13
CA PHE A 135 -2.45 -14.53 -0.88
C PHE A 135 -2.56 -16.08 -0.84
N PRO A 136 -2.94 -16.66 0.32
CA PRO A 136 -2.94 -18.11 0.53
C PRO A 136 -3.86 -18.85 -0.46
N PRO A 137 -3.77 -20.20 -0.55
CA PRO A 137 -4.72 -20.98 -1.34
C PRO A 137 -6.18 -20.61 -1.04
N ASP A 138 -7.03 -20.73 -2.06
CA ASP A 138 -8.45 -20.40 -2.05
C ASP A 138 -8.78 -18.89 -1.93
N SER A 139 -7.79 -18.00 -2.05
CA SER A 139 -8.01 -16.56 -2.10
C SER A 139 -8.64 -16.08 -3.43
N CYS A 140 -9.46 -15.03 -3.39
CA CYS A 140 -10.13 -14.39 -4.51
C CYS A 140 -9.64 -12.94 -4.72
N LEU A 141 -9.13 -12.63 -5.91
CA LEU A 141 -8.68 -11.28 -6.29
C LEU A 141 -9.60 -10.77 -7.37
N THR A 142 -10.32 -9.70 -7.08
CA THR A 142 -11.15 -9.01 -8.06
C THR A 142 -10.48 -7.70 -8.46
N VAL A 143 -10.22 -7.51 -9.75
CA VAL A 143 -9.69 -6.27 -10.30
C VAL A 143 -10.77 -5.64 -11.19
N SER A 144 -11.09 -4.38 -10.97
CA SER A 144 -12.10 -3.64 -11.72
C SER A 144 -11.54 -2.34 -12.28
N GLY A 145 -11.88 -2.00 -13.52
CA GLY A 145 -11.33 -0.81 -14.18
C GLY A 145 -11.99 -0.53 -15.52
N PHE A 146 -11.53 0.52 -16.18
CA PHE A 146 -11.97 0.90 -17.52
C PHE A 146 -10.80 0.84 -18.51
N ILE A 147 -11.03 0.25 -19.67
CA ILE A 147 -10.04 0.12 -20.73
C ILE A 147 -10.32 1.19 -21.79
N PRO A 148 -9.40 2.14 -22.03
CA PRO A 148 -9.55 3.12 -23.11
C PRO A 148 -9.66 2.44 -24.48
N LYS A 149 -10.50 2.99 -25.37
CA LYS A 149 -10.74 2.44 -26.71
C LYS A 149 -9.48 2.35 -27.60
N THR A 150 -8.45 3.12 -27.28
CA THR A 150 -7.18 3.16 -28.03
C THR A 150 -6.22 2.03 -27.63
N VAL A 151 -6.51 1.30 -26.55
CA VAL A 151 -5.65 0.22 -26.05
C VAL A 151 -5.89 -1.05 -26.85
N THR A 152 -4.83 -1.59 -27.44
CA THR A 152 -4.87 -2.88 -28.14
C THR A 152 -4.56 -4.05 -27.21
N ARG A 153 -3.81 -3.83 -26.13
CA ARG A 153 -3.36 -4.86 -25.18
C ARG A 153 -3.17 -4.27 -23.78
N PHE A 154 -3.42 -5.07 -22.75
CA PHE A 154 -3.03 -4.76 -21.38
C PHE A 154 -2.61 -6.03 -20.64
N SER A 155 -1.96 -5.89 -19.48
CA SER A 155 -1.57 -7.05 -18.68
C SER A 155 -1.91 -6.87 -17.20
N ILE A 156 -2.18 -8.01 -16.55
CA ILE A 156 -2.28 -8.14 -15.10
C ILE A 156 -1.20 -9.13 -14.69
N ASN A 157 -0.29 -8.71 -13.82
CA ASN A 157 0.82 -9.52 -13.32
C ASN A 157 0.68 -9.72 -11.82
N LEU A 158 0.74 -10.98 -11.37
CA LEU A 158 1.02 -11.31 -9.97
C LEU A 158 2.53 -11.53 -9.83
N ASP A 159 3.24 -10.48 -9.44
CA ASP A 159 4.69 -10.50 -9.25
C ASP A 159 5.11 -10.93 -7.84
N LEU A 160 6.33 -11.48 -7.72
CA LEU A 160 6.93 -11.88 -6.44
C LEU A 160 7.86 -10.80 -5.86
N ASN A 161 7.67 -9.52 -6.23
CA ASN A 161 8.43 -8.35 -5.81
C ASN A 161 9.95 -8.47 -5.99
N ASN A 162 10.38 -9.21 -7.02
CA ASN A 162 11.80 -9.44 -7.34
C ASN A 162 12.13 -9.16 -8.82
N GLU A 163 11.20 -8.55 -9.56
CA GLU A 163 11.26 -8.16 -10.99
C GLU A 163 11.46 -9.30 -12.01
N LYS A 164 12.05 -10.41 -11.56
CA LYS A 164 12.43 -11.57 -12.38
C LYS A 164 11.32 -12.60 -12.50
N ASN A 165 10.40 -12.64 -11.54
CA ASN A 165 9.40 -13.69 -11.47
C ASN A 165 7.98 -13.14 -11.48
N VAL A 166 7.15 -13.71 -12.34
CA VAL A 166 5.71 -13.46 -12.44
C VAL A 166 5.01 -14.80 -12.33
N ALA A 167 4.30 -15.01 -11.22
CA ALA A 167 3.60 -16.26 -10.96
C ALA A 167 2.43 -16.45 -11.93
N VAL A 168 1.70 -15.37 -12.20
CA VAL A 168 0.57 -15.35 -13.14
C VAL A 168 0.63 -14.08 -13.98
N HIS A 169 0.67 -14.25 -15.29
CA HIS A 169 0.53 -13.20 -16.28
C HIS A 169 -0.74 -13.42 -17.08
N ILE A 170 -1.63 -12.44 -17.10
CA ILE A 170 -2.83 -12.42 -17.92
C ILE A 170 -2.72 -11.24 -18.87
N ASN A 171 -2.74 -11.49 -20.18
CA ASN A 171 -2.57 -10.49 -21.21
C ASN A 171 -3.64 -10.60 -22.30
N PRO A 172 -4.79 -9.92 -22.11
CA PRO A 172 -5.77 -9.77 -23.17
C PRO A 172 -5.20 -8.94 -24.32
N ARG A 173 -5.33 -9.48 -25.54
CA ARG A 173 -4.89 -8.88 -26.80
C ARG A 173 -6.11 -8.71 -27.71
N PHE A 174 -6.59 -7.48 -27.83
CA PHE A 174 -7.80 -7.16 -28.61
C PHE A 174 -7.56 -7.24 -30.10
N ASP A 175 -6.34 -6.94 -30.54
CA ASP A 175 -5.89 -7.07 -31.93
C ASP A 175 -5.78 -8.53 -32.38
N ASP A 176 -5.39 -9.43 -31.47
CA ASP A 176 -5.29 -10.87 -31.73
C ASP A 176 -6.56 -11.66 -31.30
N ASN A 177 -7.55 -10.97 -30.71
CA ASN A 177 -8.77 -11.55 -30.13
C ASN A 177 -8.51 -12.78 -29.22
N CYS A 178 -7.52 -12.70 -28.34
CA CYS A 178 -7.17 -13.78 -27.43
C CYS A 178 -6.77 -13.27 -26.03
N ILE A 179 -6.76 -14.18 -25.05
CA ILE A 179 -6.23 -13.90 -23.71
C ILE A 179 -5.04 -14.82 -23.49
N VAL A 180 -3.83 -14.24 -23.56
CA VAL A 180 -2.62 -14.98 -23.26
C VAL A 180 -2.47 -15.13 -21.75
N ARG A 181 -2.18 -16.35 -21.31
CA ARG A 181 -1.81 -16.67 -19.93
C ARG A 181 -0.40 -17.25 -19.94
N ASN A 182 0.44 -16.81 -19.01
CA ASN A 182 1.82 -17.30 -18.92
C ASN A 182 2.37 -17.13 -17.49
N TRP A 183 3.57 -17.63 -17.25
CA TRP A 183 4.40 -17.35 -16.08
C TRP A 183 5.80 -16.89 -16.55
N LYS A 184 6.51 -16.16 -15.68
CA LYS A 184 7.90 -15.75 -15.91
C LYS A 184 8.74 -16.27 -14.76
N GLU A 185 9.81 -17.00 -15.05
CA GLU A 185 10.78 -17.47 -14.07
C GLU A 185 12.18 -17.06 -14.50
N ASN A 186 12.96 -16.46 -13.59
CA ASN A 186 14.32 -15.98 -13.89
C ASN A 186 14.43 -15.08 -15.14
N ASP A 187 13.42 -14.22 -15.33
CA ASP A 187 13.28 -13.32 -16.48
C ASP A 187 12.98 -14.00 -17.84
N GLU A 188 12.67 -15.29 -17.83
CA GLU A 188 12.27 -16.05 -19.01
C GLU A 188 10.78 -16.40 -18.95
N TRP A 189 10.08 -16.13 -20.06
CA TRP A 189 8.66 -16.47 -20.19
C TRP A 189 8.50 -17.95 -20.50
N GLY A 190 7.51 -18.57 -19.86
CA GLY A 190 7.07 -19.93 -20.16
C GLY A 190 6.34 -20.05 -21.50
N THR A 191 5.71 -21.20 -21.71
CA THR A 191 4.88 -21.44 -22.89
C THR A 191 3.53 -20.74 -22.74
N GLU A 192 3.15 -19.93 -23.73
CA GLU A 192 1.86 -19.24 -23.74
C GLU A 192 0.68 -20.24 -23.76
N GLU A 193 -0.31 -20.02 -22.90
CA GLU A 193 -1.65 -20.59 -23.04
C GLU A 193 -2.59 -19.53 -23.62
N LYS A 194 -3.50 -19.92 -24.53
CA LYS A 194 -4.44 -19.02 -25.22
C LYS A 194 -5.89 -19.44 -25.02
#